data_AF-A0A526R156-F1
#
_entry.id   AF-A0A526R156-F1
#
_cell.length_a   1.000
_cell.length_b   1.000
_cell.length_c   1.000
_cell.angle_alpha   90.00
_cell.angle_beta   90.00
_cell.angle_gamma   90.00
#
_symmetry.space_group_name_H-M   'P 1'
#
loop_
_entity.id
_entity.type
_entity.pdbx_description
1 polymer ?
#
loop_
_entity_poly.entity_id
_entity_poly.type
_entity_poly.pdbx_seq_one_letter_code
_entity_poly.pdbx_strand_id
1 'polypeptide(L)'
;TLLAPPMLVAVAVVVLVCWKLTYKLVFGDPSGLSFTTIAIAGTALLLAVLGLIAMIVVALGVCFIALRRLEDIDRPHNTPVDLDALDKIIVHEDRAAQNHMTAISTMKVGTLRRLALRLSFYLISITARKVFRPGFLGTINTIHFARWVLLPGTNRLMFFSNYGGSWESYLEDFIAKAASGLTGVWSNTEGYPRTRWLFLDGARDGDRFKRWARRQQVPTLFWYSAYRELNTAAIRINSRIRRGIASATDNEARDWLSLFGSLPRLATERTTVQKTTSLLANIS
;
A
#
# COMPACT_ATOMS: atom_id res chain seq x y z
N THR A 1 -13.73 6.46 4.08
CA THR A 1 -12.64 7.27 3.51
C THR A 1 -12.90 8.72 3.88
N LEU A 2 -11.89 9.60 3.92
CA LEU A 2 -12.11 11.02 4.24
C LEU A 2 -13.06 11.73 3.25
N LEU A 3 -13.22 11.16 2.06
CA LEU A 3 -14.11 11.65 0.99
C LEU A 3 -15.46 10.92 0.94
N ALA A 4 -15.80 10.11 1.95
CA ALA A 4 -17.11 9.45 1.99
C ALA A 4 -18.21 10.50 2.21
N PRO A 5 -19.39 10.38 1.57
CA PRO A 5 -20.46 11.37 1.69
C PRO A 5 -20.83 11.73 3.14
N PRO A 6 -20.93 10.77 4.09
CA PRO A 6 -21.21 11.11 5.49
C PRO A 6 -20.12 11.98 6.15
N MET A 7 -18.85 11.79 5.76
CA MET A 7 -17.75 12.61 6.28
C MET A 7 -17.81 14.03 5.74
N LEU A 8 -18.15 14.20 4.45
CA LEU A 8 -18.33 15.54 3.85
C LEU A 8 -19.49 16.29 4.50
N VAL A 9 -20.60 15.61 4.78
CA VAL A 9 -21.73 16.19 5.52
C VAL A 9 -21.30 16.62 6.93
N ALA A 10 -20.58 15.77 7.66
CA ALA A 10 -20.10 16.11 9.00
C ALA A 10 -19.16 17.34 8.98
N VAL A 11 -18.23 17.40 8.03
CA VAL A 11 -17.33 18.56 7.86
C VAL A 11 -18.13 19.81 7.52
N ALA A 12 -19.09 19.73 6.60
CA ALA A 12 -19.95 20.85 6.25
C ALA A 12 -20.75 21.37 7.46
N VAL A 13 -21.32 20.47 8.26
CA VAL A 13 -22.03 20.84 9.49
C VAL A 13 -21.11 21.55 10.48
N VAL A 14 -19.89 21.05 10.70
CA VAL A 14 -18.91 21.70 11.58
C VAL A 14 -18.55 23.10 11.08
N VAL A 15 -18.28 23.25 9.78
CA VAL A 15 -17.98 24.55 9.17
C VAL A 15 -19.16 25.51 9.32
N LEU A 16 -20.39 25.06 9.06
CA LEU A 16 -21.60 25.88 9.19
C LEU A 16 -21.84 26.33 10.64
N VAL A 17 -21.64 25.43 11.62
CA VAL A 17 -21.76 25.76 13.04
C VAL A 17 -20.70 26.77 13.45
N CYS A 18 -19.43 26.54 13.10
CA CYS A 18 -18.35 27.49 13.39
C CYS A 18 -18.58 28.83 12.71
N TRP A 19 -19.03 28.84 11.45
CA TRP A 19 -19.38 30.06 10.73
C TRP A 19 -20.47 30.84 11.45
N LYS A 20 -21.58 30.19 11.83
CA LYS A 20 -22.68 30.83 12.57
C LYS A 20 -22.23 31.37 13.93
N LEU A 21 -21.39 30.63 14.64
CA LEU A 21 -20.83 31.07 15.91
C LEU A 21 -19.94 32.30 15.72
N THR A 22 -19.03 32.29 14.75
CA THR A 22 -18.18 33.44 14.42
C THR A 22 -19.02 34.65 14.02
N TYR A 23 -20.03 34.45 13.17
CA TYR A 23 -20.94 35.51 12.73
C TYR A 23 -21.67 36.16 13.91
N LYS A 24 -22.19 35.36 14.84
CA LYS A 24 -22.92 35.87 16.01
C LYS A 24 -22.01 36.48 17.09
N LEU A 25 -20.92 35.79 17.45
CA LEU A 25 -20.07 36.15 18.58
C LEU A 25 -19.07 37.26 18.25
N VAL A 26 -18.56 37.30 17.02
CA VAL A 26 -17.56 38.31 16.60
C VAL A 26 -18.24 39.54 16.02
N PHE A 27 -19.31 39.36 15.24
CA PHE A 27 -19.95 40.45 14.50
C PHE A 27 -21.31 40.87 15.04
N GLY A 28 -21.83 40.22 16.09
CA GLY A 28 -23.03 40.68 16.81
C GLY A 28 -24.36 40.42 16.11
N ASP A 29 -24.41 39.52 15.11
CA ASP A 29 -25.63 39.11 14.39
C ASP A 29 -26.39 40.27 13.71
N PRO A 30 -25.74 41.01 12.79
CA PRO A 30 -26.37 42.17 12.14
C PRO A 30 -27.56 41.74 11.28
N SER A 31 -28.74 42.29 11.57
CA SER A 31 -29.97 42.00 10.84
C SER A 31 -30.09 42.81 9.54
N GLY A 32 -30.59 42.19 8.46
CA GLY A 32 -30.95 42.86 7.21
C GLY A 32 -30.07 42.48 6.01
N LEU A 33 -30.63 42.58 4.80
CA LEU A 33 -29.95 42.26 3.53
C LEU A 33 -29.27 43.52 2.95
N SER A 34 -28.11 43.87 3.49
CA SER A 34 -27.25 44.92 2.94
C SER A 34 -25.94 44.33 2.43
N PHE A 35 -25.22 45.08 1.59
CA PHE A 35 -23.88 44.69 1.15
C PHE A 35 -22.93 44.46 2.33
N THR A 36 -23.05 45.25 3.40
CA THR A 36 -22.25 45.10 4.61
C THR A 36 -22.56 43.78 5.33
N THR A 37 -23.82 43.38 5.45
CA THR A 37 -24.19 42.09 6.06
C THR A 37 -23.63 40.91 5.26
N ILE A 38 -23.65 40.98 3.92
CA ILE A 38 -23.09 39.95 3.05
C ILE A 38 -21.56 39.87 3.22
N ALA A 39 -20.87 41.02 3.24
CA ALA A 39 -19.43 41.07 3.46
C ALA A 39 -19.02 40.53 4.84
N ILE A 40 -19.80 40.84 5.89
CA ILE A 40 -19.62 40.30 7.24
C ILE A 40 -19.80 38.79 7.24
N ALA A 41 -20.85 38.28 6.58
CA ALA A 41 -21.11 36.85 6.48
C ALA A 41 -19.94 36.11 5.79
N GLY A 42 -19.43 36.64 4.68
CA GLY A 42 -18.26 36.10 3.99
C GLY A 42 -16.99 36.14 4.83
N THR A 43 -16.75 37.24 5.55
CA THR A 43 -15.58 37.38 6.44
C THR A 43 -15.65 36.43 7.63
N ALA A 44 -16.83 36.26 8.23
CA ALA A 44 -17.06 35.29 9.30
C ALA A 44 -16.79 33.85 8.84
N LEU A 45 -17.16 33.50 7.61
CA LEU A 45 -16.89 32.19 7.04
C LEU A 45 -15.39 31.97 6.85
N LEU A 46 -14.69 32.96 6.29
CA LEU A 46 -13.24 32.91 6.11
C LEU A 46 -12.53 32.73 7.46
N LEU A 47 -12.87 33.54 8.47
CA LEU A 47 -12.31 33.43 9.82
C LEU A 47 -12.60 32.08 10.48
N ALA A 48 -13.81 31.55 10.33
CA ALA A 48 -14.17 30.23 10.85
C ALA A 48 -13.32 29.12 10.21
N VAL A 49 -13.15 29.14 8.89
CA VAL A 49 -12.33 28.17 8.16
C VAL A 49 -10.86 28.30 8.56
N LEU A 50 -10.30 29.52 8.61
CA LEU A 50 -8.93 29.75 9.05
C LEU A 50 -8.69 29.30 10.49
N GLY A 51 -9.64 29.58 11.40
CA GLY A 51 -9.58 29.12 12.79
C GLY A 51 -9.60 27.60 12.91
N LEU A 52 -10.45 26.92 12.14
CA LEU A 52 -10.48 25.45 12.07
C LEU A 52 -9.16 24.89 11.53
N ILE A 53 -8.59 25.49 10.48
CA ILE A 53 -7.29 25.08 9.93
C ILE A 53 -6.20 25.26 10.98
N ALA A 54 -6.15 26.41 11.67
CA ALA A 54 -5.16 26.67 12.72
C ALA A 54 -5.28 25.65 13.86
N MET A 55 -6.49 25.34 14.33
CA MET A 55 -6.76 24.32 15.34
C MET A 55 -6.25 22.93 14.90
N ILE A 56 -6.50 22.54 13.66
CA ILE A 56 -6.02 21.28 13.09
C ILE A 56 -4.49 21.26 13.04
N VAL A 57 -3.86 22.34 12.58
CA VAL A 57 -2.39 22.44 12.51
C VAL A 57 -1.76 22.31 13.90
N VAL A 58 -2.32 22.99 14.91
CA VAL A 58 -1.87 22.87 16.30
C VAL A 58 -2.04 21.45 16.81
N ALA A 59 -3.21 20.83 16.61
CA ALA A 59 -3.47 19.45 17.03
C ALA A 59 -2.51 18.44 16.37
N LEU A 60 -2.24 18.60 15.07
CA LEU A 60 -1.27 17.79 14.34
C LEU A 60 0.15 18.02 14.85
N GLY A 61 0.53 19.28 15.14
CA GLY A 61 1.82 19.63 15.74
C GLY A 61 2.03 18.98 17.10
N VAL A 62 1.02 19.02 17.98
CA VAL A 62 1.05 18.33 19.28
C VAL A 62 1.18 16.82 19.10
N CYS A 63 0.38 16.21 18.21
CA CYS A 63 0.47 14.78 17.91
C CYS A 63 1.85 14.40 17.36
N PHE A 64 2.43 15.24 16.50
CA PHE A 64 3.75 15.04 15.93
C PHE A 64 4.83 15.07 17.02
N ILE A 65 4.84 16.10 17.87
CA ILE A 65 5.78 16.20 18.99
C ILE A 65 5.63 15.02 19.96
N ALA A 66 4.39 14.64 20.29
CA ALA A 66 4.11 13.49 21.14
C ALA A 66 4.63 12.19 20.51
N LEU A 67 4.44 12.01 19.20
CA LEU A 67 4.98 10.85 18.50
C LEU A 67 6.51 10.83 18.52
N ARG A 68 7.17 11.98 18.29
CA ARG A 68 8.63 12.11 18.39
C ARG A 68 9.15 11.71 19.77
N ARG A 69 8.49 12.18 20.85
CA ARG A 69 8.84 11.77 22.22
C ARG A 69 8.70 10.27 22.42
N LEU A 70 7.63 9.67 21.90
CA LEU A 70 7.44 8.22 21.98
C LEU A 70 8.50 7.44 21.18
N GLU A 71 8.93 7.94 20.01
CA GLU A 71 10.03 7.37 19.22
C GLU A 71 11.37 7.42 19.96
N ASP A 72 11.61 8.45 20.78
CA ASP A 72 12.84 8.59 21.57
C ASP A 72 12.87 7.67 22.81
N ILE A 73 11.69 7.36 23.37
CA ILE A 73 11.54 6.45 24.50
C ILE A 73 11.64 4.98 24.06
N ASP A 74 11.17 4.67 22.84
CA ASP A 74 11.16 3.32 22.31
C ASP A 74 12.56 2.71 22.24
N ARG A 75 12.72 1.53 22.84
CA ARG A 75 13.96 0.75 22.75
C ARG A 75 13.77 -0.46 21.85
N PRO A 76 14.63 -0.67 20.84
CA PRO A 76 14.56 -1.86 20.00
C PRO A 76 14.96 -3.10 20.80
N HIS A 77 14.32 -4.23 20.51
CA HIS A 77 14.76 -5.51 21.05
C HIS A 77 15.95 -6.03 20.24
N ASN A 78 17.11 -6.13 20.89
CA ASN A 78 18.35 -6.60 20.27
C ASN A 78 18.67 -8.06 20.62
N THR A 79 17.70 -8.80 21.17
CA THR A 79 17.88 -10.21 21.48
C THR A 79 18.20 -10.99 20.20
N PRO A 80 19.08 -12.01 20.28
CA PRO A 80 19.24 -12.98 19.20
C PRO A 80 17.91 -13.68 18.87
N VAL A 81 17.83 -14.29 17.70
CA VAL A 81 16.73 -15.18 17.35
C VAL A 81 16.98 -16.51 18.05
N ASP A 82 15.93 -17.07 18.66
CA ASP A 82 15.98 -18.42 19.23
C ASP A 82 16.09 -19.44 18.10
N LEU A 83 17.15 -20.26 18.12
CA LEU A 83 17.47 -21.20 17.06
C LEU A 83 16.44 -22.33 17.00
N ASP A 84 15.98 -22.84 18.14
CA ASP A 84 14.99 -23.93 18.18
C ASP A 84 13.62 -23.48 17.64
N ALA A 85 13.26 -22.22 17.90
CA ALA A 85 12.05 -21.62 17.32
C ALA A 85 12.20 -21.37 15.82
N LEU A 86 13.39 -20.98 15.38
CA LEU A 86 13.69 -20.73 13.97
C LEU A 86 13.67 -22.02 13.15
N ASP A 87 14.22 -23.12 13.67
CA ASP A 87 14.22 -24.41 12.97
C ASP A 87 12.79 -24.91 12.69
N LYS A 88 11.87 -24.72 13.65
CA LYS A 88 10.44 -25.02 13.47
C LYS A 88 9.81 -24.23 12.32
N ILE A 89 10.31 -23.02 12.05
CA ILE A 89 9.85 -22.16 10.97
C ILE A 89 10.46 -22.63 9.64
N ILE A 90 11.78 -22.74 9.57
CA ILE A 90 12.54 -23.03 8.33
C ILE A 90 12.12 -24.35 7.70
N VAL A 91 11.81 -25.38 8.50
CA VAL A 91 11.34 -26.68 8.01
C VAL A 91 10.08 -26.57 7.12
N HIS A 92 9.31 -25.49 7.24
CA HIS A 92 8.10 -25.23 6.48
C HIS A 92 8.28 -24.21 5.34
N GLU A 93 9.50 -23.69 5.13
CA GLU A 93 9.84 -22.76 4.06
C GLU A 93 10.34 -23.49 2.80
N ASP A 94 10.30 -22.82 1.65
CA ASP A 94 10.86 -23.24 0.36
C ASP A 94 10.35 -24.59 -0.19
N ARG A 95 9.12 -24.97 0.15
CA ARG A 95 8.50 -26.24 -0.30
C ARG A 95 7.89 -26.19 -1.72
N ALA A 96 7.74 -25.01 -2.29
CA ALA A 96 7.15 -24.76 -3.60
C ALA A 96 7.64 -23.41 -4.15
N ALA A 97 7.24 -23.04 -5.38
CA ALA A 97 7.55 -21.73 -5.94
C ALA A 97 6.93 -20.57 -5.14
N GLN A 98 5.91 -20.85 -4.32
CA GLN A 98 5.33 -19.90 -3.37
C GLN A 98 5.71 -20.26 -1.93
N ASN A 99 6.07 -19.24 -1.17
CA ASN A 99 6.23 -19.25 0.27
C ASN A 99 5.14 -18.43 0.95
N HIS A 100 5.00 -18.62 2.26
CA HIS A 100 4.24 -17.70 3.08
C HIS A 100 4.81 -17.50 4.46
N MET A 101 4.45 -16.35 5.00
CA MET A 101 4.83 -15.93 6.32
C MET A 101 3.58 -15.40 7.04
N THR A 102 3.38 -15.88 8.26
CA THR A 102 2.49 -15.26 9.23
C THR A 102 3.33 -14.67 10.35
N ALA A 103 3.12 -13.40 10.66
CA ALA A 103 3.76 -12.73 11.79
C ALA A 103 2.70 -12.13 12.72
N ILE A 104 2.87 -12.31 14.02
CA ILE A 104 1.98 -11.77 15.05
C ILE A 104 2.82 -10.90 15.99
N SER A 105 2.52 -9.60 15.98
CA SER A 105 3.21 -8.61 16.79
C SER A 105 2.31 -7.99 17.84
N THR A 106 2.88 -7.64 18.99
CA THR A 106 2.16 -6.94 20.06
C THR A 106 2.21 -5.44 19.82
N MET A 107 1.05 -4.78 19.85
CA MET A 107 0.93 -3.33 19.77
C MET A 107 1.41 -2.68 21.06
N LYS A 108 2.20 -1.61 20.93
CA LYS A 108 2.52 -0.69 22.01
C LYS A 108 1.25 -0.05 22.55
N VAL A 109 1.23 0.22 23.86
CA VAL A 109 0.11 0.88 24.54
C VAL A 109 0.00 2.35 24.09
N GLY A 110 -1.24 2.85 23.97
CA GLY A 110 -1.51 4.26 23.72
C GLY A 110 -2.46 4.53 22.55
N THR A 111 -3.30 5.55 22.69
CA THR A 111 -4.26 5.99 21.66
C THR A 111 -3.54 6.56 20.43
N LEU A 112 -2.44 7.29 20.63
CA LEU A 112 -1.63 7.85 19.55
C LEU A 112 -1.05 6.76 18.64
N ARG A 113 -0.60 5.63 19.21
CA ARG A 113 -0.10 4.47 18.44
C ARG A 113 -1.20 3.83 17.60
N ARG A 114 -2.41 3.70 18.16
CA ARG A 114 -3.57 3.19 17.41
C ARG A 114 -3.99 4.14 16.30
N LEU A 115 -3.95 5.45 16.53
CA LEU A 115 -4.26 6.46 15.51
C LEU A 115 -3.20 6.46 14.41
N ALA A 116 -1.91 6.40 14.78
CA ALA A 116 -0.80 6.29 13.84
C ALA A 116 -0.91 5.02 12.97
N LEU A 117 -1.22 3.87 13.56
CA LEU A 117 -1.47 2.63 12.80
C LEU A 117 -2.63 2.79 11.80
N ARG A 118 -3.75 3.38 12.23
CA ARG A 118 -4.90 3.64 11.34
C ARG A 118 -4.53 4.58 10.20
N LEU A 119 -3.76 5.63 10.48
CA LEU A 119 -3.23 6.54 9.47
C LEU A 119 -2.34 5.79 8.49
N SER A 120 -1.41 4.96 8.97
CA SER A 120 -0.54 4.14 8.12
C SER A 120 -1.32 3.19 7.22
N PHE A 121 -2.31 2.47 7.75
CA PHE A 121 -3.21 1.64 6.93
C PHE A 121 -3.95 2.46 5.87
N TYR A 122 -4.45 3.63 6.25
CA TYR A 122 -5.17 4.49 5.33
C TYR A 122 -4.26 4.99 4.18
N LEU A 123 -3.06 5.48 4.50
CA LEU A 123 -2.09 5.95 3.51
C LEU A 123 -1.63 4.82 2.60
N ILE A 124 -1.27 3.65 3.16
CA ILE A 124 -0.88 2.49 2.36
C ILE A 124 -2.02 2.04 1.45
N SER A 125 -3.26 2.05 1.94
CA SER A 125 -4.44 1.70 1.13
C SER A 125 -4.69 2.69 -0.01
N ILE A 126 -4.37 3.98 0.17
CA ILE A 126 -4.40 4.97 -0.92
C ILE A 126 -3.29 4.69 -1.93
N THR A 127 -2.04 4.56 -1.46
CA THR A 127 -0.88 4.34 -2.33
C THR A 127 -1.03 3.05 -3.15
N ALA A 128 -1.47 1.97 -2.52
CA ALA A 128 -1.69 0.68 -3.20
C ALA A 128 -2.75 0.73 -4.30
N ARG A 129 -3.78 1.59 -4.16
CA ARG A 129 -4.86 1.71 -5.17
C ARG A 129 -4.60 2.75 -6.24
N LYS A 130 -3.91 3.84 -5.90
CA LYS A 130 -3.77 5.01 -6.77
C LYS A 130 -2.40 5.17 -7.39
N VAL A 131 -1.35 4.64 -6.77
CA VAL A 131 0.03 4.87 -7.19
C VAL A 131 0.63 3.62 -7.83
N PHE A 132 0.38 2.45 -7.26
CA PHE A 132 0.98 1.22 -7.76
C PHE A 132 0.23 0.62 -8.94
N ARG A 133 1.01 0.03 -9.84
CA ARG A 133 0.47 -0.69 -11.00
C ARG A 133 -0.21 -1.98 -10.52
N PRO A 134 -1.30 -2.43 -11.16
CA PRO A 134 -1.95 -3.69 -10.80
C PRO A 134 -0.97 -4.86 -10.76
N GLY A 135 -0.95 -5.60 -9.65
CA GLY A 135 -0.04 -6.73 -9.42
C GLY A 135 1.36 -6.35 -8.91
N PHE A 136 1.59 -5.10 -8.53
CA PHE A 136 2.86 -4.62 -7.95
C PHE A 136 2.62 -3.89 -6.63
N LEU A 137 3.59 -4.01 -5.73
CA LEU A 137 3.73 -3.15 -4.56
C LEU A 137 4.99 -2.29 -4.74
N GLY A 138 4.81 -1.06 -5.20
CA GLY A 138 5.92 -0.27 -5.73
C GLY A 138 6.53 -0.95 -6.96
N THR A 139 7.77 -1.41 -6.83
CA THR A 139 8.47 -2.20 -7.85
C THR A 139 8.58 -3.69 -7.49
N ILE A 140 8.09 -4.09 -6.31
CA ILE A 140 8.03 -5.49 -5.90
C ILE A 140 6.92 -6.18 -6.67
N ASN A 141 7.23 -7.33 -7.27
CA ASN A 141 6.31 -8.07 -8.12
C ASN A 141 6.16 -9.55 -7.70
N THR A 142 6.90 -9.98 -6.68
CA THR A 142 6.94 -11.36 -6.18
C THR A 142 5.83 -11.68 -5.18
N ILE A 143 5.03 -10.68 -4.77
CA ILE A 143 3.96 -10.83 -3.78
C ILE A 143 2.68 -11.31 -4.46
N HIS A 144 2.13 -12.44 -4.02
CA HIS A 144 0.81 -12.91 -4.41
C HIS A 144 -0.29 -12.22 -3.60
N PHE A 145 -0.12 -12.19 -2.27
CA PHE A 145 -1.06 -11.56 -1.35
C PHE A 145 -0.33 -11.06 -0.12
N ALA A 146 -0.76 -9.93 0.45
CA ALA A 146 -0.25 -9.43 1.72
C ALA A 146 -1.35 -8.66 2.45
N ARG A 147 -1.47 -8.85 3.76
CA ARG A 147 -2.48 -8.18 4.56
C ARG A 147 -2.05 -8.01 6.00
N TRP A 148 -2.34 -6.83 6.53
CA TRP A 148 -2.31 -6.54 7.96
C TRP A 148 -3.72 -6.57 8.53
N VAL A 149 -3.85 -7.09 9.74
CA VAL A 149 -5.09 -7.06 10.53
C VAL A 149 -4.72 -6.80 11.99
N LEU A 150 -5.26 -5.72 12.57
CA LEU A 150 -5.31 -5.60 14.01
C LEU A 150 -6.50 -6.43 14.51
N LEU A 151 -6.23 -7.50 15.25
CA LEU A 151 -7.28 -8.43 15.70
C LEU A 151 -8.27 -7.70 16.63
N PRO A 152 -9.59 -7.70 16.33
CA PRO A 152 -10.60 -7.01 17.12
C PRO A 152 -10.56 -7.41 18.60
N GLY A 153 -10.72 -6.44 19.50
CA GLY A 153 -10.69 -6.69 20.95
C GLY A 153 -9.31 -6.99 21.55
N THR A 154 -8.24 -6.98 20.74
CA THR A 154 -6.89 -7.31 21.21
C THR A 154 -5.87 -6.20 20.94
N ASN A 155 -4.62 -6.43 21.35
CA ASN A 155 -3.44 -5.68 20.97
C ASN A 155 -2.54 -6.44 19.98
N ARG A 156 -3.06 -7.46 19.29
CA ARG A 156 -2.27 -8.29 18.36
C ARG A 156 -2.44 -7.79 16.92
N LEU A 157 -1.33 -7.38 16.32
CA LEU A 157 -1.23 -7.03 14.91
C LEU A 157 -0.72 -8.24 14.13
N MET A 158 -1.59 -8.80 13.31
CA MET A 158 -1.26 -9.93 12.44
C MET A 158 -0.86 -9.41 11.05
N PHE A 159 0.20 -9.97 10.50
CA PHE A 159 0.58 -9.85 9.10
C PHE A 159 0.62 -11.23 8.47
N PHE A 160 0.07 -11.35 7.28
CA PHE A 160 0.19 -12.56 6.48
C PHE A 160 0.52 -12.20 5.05
N SER A 161 1.44 -12.93 4.45
CA SER A 161 1.77 -12.76 3.04
C SER A 161 2.16 -14.06 2.38
N ASN A 162 1.70 -14.23 1.15
CA ASN A 162 2.14 -15.24 0.20
C ASN A 162 3.02 -14.54 -0.86
N TYR A 163 4.19 -15.08 -1.10
CA TYR A 163 5.21 -14.49 -1.98
C TYR A 163 5.99 -15.58 -2.70
N GLY A 164 6.69 -15.23 -3.78
CA GLY A 164 7.62 -16.13 -4.46
C GLY A 164 9.07 -15.86 -4.08
N GLY A 165 9.92 -16.89 -4.17
CA GLY A 165 11.32 -16.83 -3.75
C GLY A 165 11.50 -17.05 -2.24
N SER A 166 12.74 -17.00 -1.77
CA SER A 166 13.08 -17.25 -0.36
C SER A 166 12.63 -16.13 0.57
N TRP A 167 12.55 -16.43 1.86
CA TRP A 167 12.25 -15.44 2.90
C TRP A 167 13.24 -14.27 2.87
N GLU A 168 14.53 -14.55 2.70
CA GLU A 168 15.59 -13.54 2.68
C GLU A 168 15.42 -12.59 1.51
N SER A 169 15.22 -13.11 0.29
CA SER A 169 14.99 -12.28 -0.89
C SER A 169 13.73 -11.41 -0.75
N TYR A 170 12.69 -11.97 -0.12
CA TYR A 170 11.44 -11.27 0.11
C TYR A 170 11.59 -10.11 1.11
N LEU A 171 12.29 -10.34 2.23
CA LEU A 171 12.56 -9.31 3.23
C LEU A 171 13.50 -8.23 2.70
N GLU A 172 14.49 -8.58 1.87
CA GLU A 172 15.37 -7.61 1.22
C GLU A 172 14.60 -6.68 0.27
N ASP A 173 13.71 -7.23 -0.55
CA ASP A 173 12.84 -6.43 -1.41
C ASP A 173 12.01 -5.43 -0.60
N PHE A 174 11.53 -5.85 0.55
CA PHE A 174 10.78 -5.03 1.49
C PHE A 174 11.61 -3.91 2.12
N ILE A 175 12.83 -4.20 2.56
CA ILE A 175 13.76 -3.21 3.12
C ILE A 175 14.13 -2.19 2.03
N ALA A 176 14.44 -2.64 0.82
CA ALA A 176 14.90 -1.78 -0.25
C ALA A 176 13.79 -0.91 -0.85
N LYS A 177 12.58 -1.47 -1.03
CA LYS A 177 11.54 -0.84 -1.87
C LYS A 177 10.31 -0.38 -1.10
N ALA A 178 10.06 -0.91 0.09
CA ALA A 178 8.83 -0.67 0.85
C ALA A 178 9.04 -0.28 2.32
N ALA A 179 10.29 -0.01 2.74
CA ALA A 179 10.65 0.23 4.14
C ALA A 179 9.73 1.24 4.83
N SER A 180 9.39 2.36 4.18
CA SER A 180 8.56 3.39 4.79
C SER A 180 7.17 2.88 5.19
N GLY A 181 6.55 2.03 4.36
CA GLY A 181 5.23 1.45 4.68
C GLY A 181 5.31 0.45 5.84
N LEU A 182 6.35 -0.38 5.84
CA LEU A 182 6.61 -1.34 6.92
C LEU A 182 6.86 -0.64 8.25
N THR A 183 7.72 0.39 8.23
CA THR A 183 8.03 1.24 9.38
C THR A 183 6.77 1.94 9.88
N GLY A 184 5.95 2.50 8.99
CA GLY A 184 4.70 3.16 9.37
C GLY A 184 3.72 2.26 10.14
N VAL A 185 3.72 0.96 9.84
CA VAL A 185 2.85 -0.02 10.50
C VAL A 185 3.51 -0.57 11.77
N TRP A 186 4.67 -1.20 11.64
CA TRP A 186 5.30 -1.96 12.72
C TRP A 186 6.05 -1.12 13.74
N SER A 187 6.35 0.17 13.47
CA SER A 187 6.84 1.09 14.52
C SER A 187 5.92 1.18 15.74
N ASN A 188 4.64 0.87 15.55
CA ASN A 188 3.63 0.84 16.61
C ASN A 188 3.62 -0.47 17.42
N THR A 189 4.54 -1.39 17.14
CA THR A 189 4.65 -2.69 17.82
C THR A 189 5.91 -2.80 18.67
N GLU A 190 5.89 -3.68 19.66
CA GLU A 190 6.96 -3.88 20.63
C GLU A 190 8.25 -4.40 19.98
N GLY A 191 9.38 -3.89 20.47
CA GLY A 191 10.71 -4.34 20.06
C GLY A 191 11.14 -3.97 18.63
N TYR A 192 10.31 -3.26 17.86
CA TYR A 192 10.63 -2.83 16.49
C TYR A 192 11.86 -1.90 16.47
N PRO A 193 12.68 -1.90 15.40
CA PRO A 193 13.82 -0.99 15.23
C PRO A 193 13.45 0.48 15.40
N ARG A 194 14.40 1.30 15.83
CA ARG A 194 14.17 2.74 16.08
C ARG A 194 13.72 3.45 14.81
N THR A 195 12.72 4.31 14.94
CA THR A 195 12.10 5.01 13.82
C THR A 195 12.20 6.51 13.98
N ARG A 196 11.98 7.21 12.88
CA ARG A 196 11.88 8.67 12.87
C ARG A 196 10.69 9.09 12.03
N TRP A 197 9.89 10.01 12.55
CA TRP A 197 8.77 10.63 11.84
C TRP A 197 7.77 9.60 11.30
N LEU A 198 7.51 8.54 12.08
CA LEU A 198 6.65 7.39 11.79
C LEU A 198 7.11 6.48 10.63
N PHE A 199 7.77 7.02 9.60
CA PHE A 199 8.01 6.34 8.33
C PHE A 199 9.49 6.20 7.96
N LEU A 200 10.41 6.86 8.68
CA LEU A 200 11.84 6.83 8.37
C LEU A 200 12.60 5.87 9.27
N ASP A 201 13.76 5.45 8.77
CA ASP A 201 14.69 4.55 9.44
C ASP A 201 14.04 3.17 9.65
N GLY A 202 13.85 2.68 10.88
CA GLY A 202 13.05 1.48 11.14
C GLY A 202 13.49 0.25 10.33
N ALA A 203 12.67 -0.19 9.38
CA ALA A 203 12.98 -1.29 8.46
C ALA A 203 14.29 -1.12 7.68
N ARG A 204 14.80 0.12 7.52
CA ARG A 204 16.10 0.37 6.87
C ARG A 204 17.29 -0.17 7.66
N ASP A 205 17.16 -0.36 8.98
CA ASP A 205 18.10 -1.16 9.76
C ASP A 205 17.79 -2.65 9.47
N GLY A 206 18.23 -3.11 8.30
CA GLY A 206 17.84 -4.40 7.73
C GLY A 206 18.15 -5.58 8.65
N ASP A 207 19.31 -5.58 9.31
CA ASP A 207 19.71 -6.66 10.19
C ASP A 207 18.85 -6.74 11.46
N ARG A 208 18.59 -5.60 12.12
CA ARG A 208 17.69 -5.59 13.28
C ARG A 208 16.26 -5.92 12.87
N PHE A 209 15.82 -5.39 11.73
CA PHE A 209 14.48 -5.63 11.21
C PHE A 209 14.26 -7.11 10.87
N LYS A 210 15.20 -7.77 10.18
CA LYS A 210 15.13 -9.21 9.87
C LYS A 210 15.08 -10.06 11.15
N ARG A 211 15.95 -9.79 12.13
CA ARG A 211 15.92 -10.50 13.42
C ARG A 211 14.60 -10.29 14.16
N TRP A 212 14.11 -9.05 14.17
CA TRP A 212 12.81 -8.73 14.74
C TRP A 212 11.69 -9.49 14.02
N ALA A 213 11.65 -9.47 12.69
CA ALA A 213 10.66 -10.14 11.87
C ALA A 213 10.63 -11.66 12.11
N ARG A 214 11.80 -12.32 12.18
CA ARG A 214 11.89 -13.75 12.54
C ARG A 214 11.28 -14.04 13.91
N ARG A 215 11.49 -13.17 14.92
CA ARG A 215 10.87 -13.35 16.24
C ARG A 215 9.35 -13.14 16.25
N GLN A 216 8.81 -12.38 15.30
CA GLN A 216 7.36 -12.21 15.19
C GLN A 216 6.69 -13.33 14.38
N GLN A 217 7.48 -14.07 13.59
CA GLN A 217 6.98 -15.11 12.71
C GLN A 217 6.50 -16.31 13.54
N VAL A 218 5.32 -16.81 13.20
CA VAL A 218 4.78 -18.04 13.78
C VAL A 218 4.99 -19.20 12.80
N PRO A 219 5.28 -20.42 13.29
CA PRO A 219 5.38 -21.59 12.43
C PRO A 219 4.10 -21.83 11.63
N THR A 220 4.26 -22.17 10.35
CA THR A 220 3.14 -22.51 9.48
C THR A 220 2.60 -23.89 9.85
N LEU A 221 1.35 -23.94 10.30
CA LEU A 221 0.73 -25.20 10.75
C LEU A 221 0.27 -26.09 9.58
N PHE A 222 -0.18 -25.48 8.49
CA PHE A 222 -0.70 -26.20 7.32
C PHE A 222 -0.41 -25.43 6.04
N TRP A 223 -0.11 -26.17 4.96
CA TRP A 223 0.21 -25.60 3.66
C TRP A 223 -0.53 -26.31 2.53
N TYR A 224 -1.11 -25.53 1.62
CA TYR A 224 -1.70 -26.02 0.39
C TYR A 224 -1.35 -25.11 -0.79
N SER A 225 -0.90 -25.71 -1.89
CA SER A 225 -0.74 -25.04 -3.18
C SER A 225 -1.27 -25.95 -4.28
N ALA A 226 -2.32 -25.50 -4.96
CA ALA A 226 -2.88 -26.20 -6.12
C ALA A 226 -1.91 -26.19 -7.33
N TYR A 227 -1.00 -25.22 -7.38
CA TYR A 227 -0.09 -25.02 -8.51
C TYR A 227 1.33 -24.75 -8.00
N ARG A 228 2.04 -25.80 -7.56
CA ARG A 228 3.34 -25.70 -6.87
C ARG A 228 4.42 -24.93 -7.64
N GLU A 229 4.42 -25.02 -8.96
CA GLU A 229 5.45 -24.38 -9.81
C GLU A 229 5.06 -22.97 -10.31
N LEU A 230 3.85 -22.49 -9.98
CA LEU A 230 3.29 -21.29 -10.59
C LEU A 230 3.62 -20.01 -9.79
N ASN A 231 4.74 -19.36 -10.13
CA ASN A 231 5.10 -18.08 -9.53
C ASN A 231 4.39 -16.87 -10.19
N THR A 232 4.50 -15.70 -9.54
CA THR A 232 3.97 -14.42 -10.05
C THR A 232 4.42 -14.06 -11.48
N ALA A 233 5.65 -14.42 -11.88
CA ALA A 233 6.16 -14.15 -13.22
C ALA A 233 5.43 -14.99 -14.28
N ALA A 234 5.29 -16.30 -14.03
CA ALA A 234 4.52 -17.20 -14.87
C ALA A 234 3.04 -16.78 -14.94
N ILE A 235 2.42 -16.38 -13.82
CA ILE A 235 1.05 -15.85 -13.81
C ILE A 235 0.91 -14.65 -14.74
N ARG A 236 1.87 -13.72 -14.68
CA ARG A 236 1.86 -12.51 -15.52
C ARG A 236 2.05 -12.84 -17.00
N ILE A 237 2.96 -13.76 -17.34
CA ILE A 237 3.16 -14.25 -18.71
C ILE A 237 1.87 -14.92 -19.22
N ASN A 238 1.31 -15.87 -18.46
CA ASN A 238 0.08 -16.57 -18.82
C ASN A 238 -1.10 -15.60 -18.99
N SER A 239 -1.20 -14.57 -18.15
CA SER A 239 -2.21 -13.52 -18.28
C SER A 239 -2.06 -12.70 -19.57
N ARG A 240 -0.82 -12.42 -20.00
CA ARG A 240 -0.55 -11.72 -21.28
C ARG A 240 -0.87 -12.61 -22.47
N ILE A 241 -0.44 -13.88 -22.44
CA ILE A 241 -0.77 -14.87 -23.48
C ILE A 241 -2.28 -14.99 -23.63
N ARG A 242 -3.01 -15.23 -22.52
CA ARG A 242 -4.48 -15.33 -22.52
C ARG A 242 -5.13 -14.08 -23.10
N ARG A 243 -4.68 -12.89 -22.71
CA ARG A 243 -5.23 -11.62 -23.23
C ARG A 243 -4.96 -11.47 -24.72
N GLY A 244 -3.73 -11.75 -25.16
CA GLY A 244 -3.35 -11.67 -26.57
C GLY A 244 -4.17 -12.61 -27.44
N ILE A 245 -4.36 -13.87 -27.01
CA ILE A 245 -5.21 -14.83 -27.73
C ILE A 245 -6.67 -14.37 -27.74
N ALA A 246 -7.20 -13.91 -26.61
CA ALA A 246 -8.61 -13.51 -26.50
C ALA A 246 -8.94 -12.23 -27.28
N SER A 247 -7.96 -11.36 -27.54
CA SER A 247 -8.12 -10.13 -28.32
C SER A 247 -7.69 -10.26 -29.77
N ALA A 248 -7.17 -11.43 -30.19
CA ALA A 248 -6.62 -11.61 -31.52
C ALA A 248 -7.71 -11.57 -32.59
N THR A 249 -7.47 -10.83 -33.66
CA THR A 249 -8.31 -10.78 -34.85
C THR A 249 -7.76 -11.71 -35.95
N ASP A 250 -8.57 -12.08 -36.95
CA ASP A 250 -8.31 -13.10 -37.99
C ASP A 250 -6.84 -13.49 -38.27
N ASN A 251 -6.01 -12.54 -38.71
CA ASN A 251 -4.61 -12.80 -39.04
C ASN A 251 -3.72 -12.98 -37.80
N GLU A 252 -3.99 -12.23 -36.72
CA GLU A 252 -3.29 -12.36 -35.43
C GLU A 252 -3.63 -13.69 -34.75
N ALA A 253 -4.86 -14.18 -34.90
CA ALA A 253 -5.27 -15.47 -34.33
C ALA A 253 -4.51 -16.64 -34.98
N ARG A 254 -4.28 -16.57 -36.29
CA ARG A 254 -3.43 -17.54 -37.01
C ARG A 254 -1.98 -17.47 -36.56
N ASP A 255 -1.44 -16.26 -36.38
CA ASP A 255 -0.10 -16.06 -35.83
C ASP A 255 0.05 -16.67 -34.44
N TRP A 256 -0.91 -16.45 -33.54
CA TRP A 256 -0.92 -17.11 -32.23
C TRP A 256 -0.97 -18.64 -32.34
N LEU A 257 -1.81 -19.20 -33.22
CA LEU A 257 -1.90 -20.65 -33.41
C LEU A 257 -0.57 -21.25 -33.92
N SER A 258 0.17 -20.53 -34.76
CA SER A 258 1.48 -20.97 -35.26
C SER A 258 2.53 -21.11 -34.16
N LEU A 259 2.40 -20.38 -33.05
CA LEU A 259 3.31 -20.49 -31.90
C LEU A 259 3.08 -21.74 -31.05
N PHE A 260 1.89 -22.36 -31.15
CA PHE A 260 1.54 -23.58 -30.42
C PHE A 260 1.51 -24.84 -31.32
N GLY A 261 1.57 -24.66 -32.64
CA GLY A 261 1.62 -25.73 -33.63
C GLY A 261 2.94 -25.74 -34.40
N SER A 262 3.05 -26.62 -35.39
CA SER A 262 4.19 -26.71 -36.30
C SER A 262 3.94 -26.05 -37.66
N LEU A 263 2.84 -25.29 -37.80
CA LEU A 263 2.47 -24.68 -39.08
C LEU A 263 3.41 -23.53 -39.41
N PRO A 264 4.02 -23.50 -40.61
CA PRO A 264 4.88 -22.41 -41.02
C PRO A 264 4.09 -21.10 -41.10
N ARG A 265 4.68 -20.02 -40.60
CA ARG A 265 4.11 -18.68 -40.67
C ARG A 265 3.96 -18.28 -42.14
N LEU A 266 2.72 -18.02 -42.60
CA LEU A 266 2.50 -17.49 -43.94
C LEU A 266 3.21 -16.14 -44.04
N ALA A 267 4.10 -16.01 -45.02
CA ALA A 267 4.78 -14.76 -45.31
C ALA A 267 3.74 -13.65 -45.46
N THR A 268 3.87 -12.59 -44.66
CA THR A 268 2.98 -11.45 -44.58
C THR A 268 2.45 -11.10 -45.97
N GLU A 269 1.13 -11.17 -46.16
CA GLU A 269 0.49 -10.73 -47.39
C GLU A 269 0.89 -9.27 -47.58
N ARG A 270 1.76 -9.04 -48.57
CA ARG A 270 2.38 -7.74 -48.81
C ARG A 270 1.29 -6.67 -48.84
N THR A 271 1.34 -5.75 -47.88
CA THR A 271 0.51 -4.53 -47.88
C THR A 271 0.52 -3.93 -49.27
N THR A 272 -0.63 -3.44 -49.74
CA THR A 272 -0.89 -2.95 -51.11
C THR A 272 0.24 -2.10 -51.71
N VAL A 273 0.98 -1.36 -50.87
CA VAL A 273 2.19 -0.60 -51.23
C VAL A 273 3.27 -1.45 -51.91
N GLN A 274 3.54 -2.67 -51.44
CA GLN A 274 4.57 -3.55 -52.00
C GLN A 274 4.13 -4.24 -53.30
N LYS A 275 2.81 -4.42 -53.53
CA LYS A 275 2.28 -4.92 -54.82
C LYS A 275 2.49 -3.88 -55.92
N THR A 276 2.30 -2.60 -55.63
CA THR A 276 2.49 -1.50 -56.60
C THR A 276 3.96 -1.36 -57.03
N THR A 277 4.92 -1.50 -56.11
CA THR A 277 6.35 -1.43 -56.43
C THR A 277 6.81 -2.62 -57.28
N SER A 278 6.28 -3.84 -57.05
CA SER A 278 6.61 -5.00 -57.89
C SER A 278 5.97 -4.97 -59.28
N LEU A 279 4.80 -4.34 -59.42
CA LEU A 279 4.17 -4.15 -60.74
C LEU A 279 4.94 -3.13 -61.58
N LEU A 280 5.43 -2.04 -60.99
CA LEU A 280 6.25 -1.04 -61.70
C LEU A 280 7.63 -1.58 -62.09
N ALA A 281 8.21 -2.48 -61.29
CA ALA A 281 9.51 -3.12 -61.62
C ALA A 281 9.42 -4.19 -62.72
N ASN A 282 8.22 -4.70 -63.03
CA ASN A 282 8.00 -5.66 -64.12
C ASN A 282 7.54 -5.00 -65.44
N ILE A 283 7.39 -3.67 -65.47
CA ILE A 283 6.97 -2.88 -66.64
C ILE A 283 8.14 -2.02 -67.19
N SER A 284 9.33 -2.09 -66.58
CA SER A 284 10.56 -1.43 -67.06
C SER A 284 11.49 -2.37 -67.81
#